data_AF-A0A846MII4-F1
#
_entry.id   AF-A0A846MII4-F1
#
_cell.length_a   1.000
_cell.length_b   1.000
_cell.length_c   1.000
_cell.angle_alpha   90.00
_cell.angle_beta   90.00
_cell.angle_gamma   90.00
#
_symmetry.space_group_name_H-M   'P 1'
#
loop_
_entity.id
_entity.type
_entity.pdbx_description
1 polymer ?
#
loop_
_entity_poly.entity_id
_entity_poly.type
_entity_poly.pdbx_seq_one_letter_code
_entity_poly.pdbx_strand_id
1 'polypeptide(L)'
;MNRFISVLEKNIMPVAGRIAEQRHLQAIRDGIILSMPLLIIGSLFLILGYLPIPGYNEFMANLFGDQWLEKLLYPVGATFDIMALVVSFGVAYRLAEKYKVDALSAGAISLAAFLLATPYKVPFVPDGAKKAIMVSGGIPVQWVGSKGLFVAMILAIVSTEIYRKIIQKNIVTVDEQIH
;
A
#
# COMPACT_ATOMS: atom_id res chain seq x y z
N MET A 1 -0.12 19.82 -38.15
CA MET A 1 0.35 18.58 -37.51
C MET A 1 1.80 18.67 -37.01
N ASN A 2 2.76 19.09 -37.85
CA ASN A 2 4.19 19.12 -37.48
C ASN A 2 4.55 20.11 -36.35
N ARG A 3 3.86 21.25 -36.24
CA ARG A 3 4.12 22.23 -35.16
C ARG A 3 3.77 21.66 -33.78
N PHE A 4 2.66 20.94 -33.67
CA PHE A 4 2.23 20.29 -32.44
C PHE A 4 3.20 19.19 -32.00
N ILE A 5 3.61 18.33 -32.94
CA ILE A 5 4.63 17.29 -32.69
C ILE A 5 5.96 17.93 -32.28
N SER A 6 6.38 19.01 -32.93
CA SER A 6 7.63 19.71 -32.57
C SER A 6 7.61 20.34 -31.18
N VAL A 7 6.44 20.81 -30.71
CA VAL A 7 6.26 21.34 -29.34
C VAL A 7 6.30 20.21 -28.32
N LEU A 8 5.68 19.07 -28.64
CA LEU A 8 5.76 17.85 -27.84
C LEU A 8 7.21 17.37 -27.69
N GLU A 9 7.95 17.27 -28.80
CA GLU A 9 9.34 16.80 -28.79
C GLU A 9 10.31 17.77 -28.11
N LYS A 10 10.16 19.09 -28.33
CA LYS A 10 11.09 20.06 -27.75
C LYS A 10 10.80 20.43 -26.30
N ASN A 11 9.54 20.46 -25.88
CA ASN A 11 9.17 20.99 -24.56
C ASN A 11 8.63 19.92 -23.62
N ILE A 12 7.78 19.00 -24.11
CA ILE A 12 7.09 18.03 -23.25
C ILE A 12 7.94 16.79 -23.01
N MET A 13 8.51 16.19 -24.06
CA MET A 13 9.39 15.02 -23.97
C MET A 13 10.54 15.18 -22.95
N PRO A 14 11.33 16.27 -22.94
CA PRO A 14 12.41 16.41 -21.96
C PRO A 14 11.90 16.60 -20.53
N VAL A 15 10.77 17.28 -20.34
CA VAL A 15 10.17 17.45 -19.00
C VAL A 15 9.62 16.12 -18.49
N ALA A 16 8.91 15.37 -19.33
CA ALA A 16 8.40 14.04 -19.02
C ALA A 16 9.54 13.07 -18.68
N GLY A 17 10.64 13.11 -19.44
CA GLY A 17 11.85 12.34 -19.16
C GLY A 17 12.41 12.63 -17.77
N ARG A 18 12.60 13.92 -17.42
CA ARG A 18 13.09 14.32 -16.09
C ARG A 18 12.18 13.88 -14.95
N ILE A 19 10.86 13.95 -15.15
CA ILE A 19 9.88 13.50 -14.16
C ILE A 19 9.96 11.98 -13.99
N ALA A 20 10.02 11.24 -15.09
CA ALA A 20 10.14 9.78 -15.09
C ALA A 20 11.47 9.30 -14.50
N GLU A 21 12.53 10.10 -14.60
CA GLU A 21 13.85 9.84 -14.00
C GLU A 21 13.92 10.19 -12.51
N GLN A 22 12.92 10.88 -11.96
CA GLN A 22 12.91 11.28 -10.56
C GLN A 22 12.77 10.04 -9.66
N ARG A 23 13.81 9.80 -8.85
CA ARG A 23 13.97 8.58 -8.03
C ARG A 23 12.79 8.24 -7.10
N HIS A 24 12.13 9.24 -6.53
CA HIS A 24 10.98 9.05 -5.63
C HIS A 24 9.74 8.64 -6.43
N LEU A 25 9.50 9.27 -7.58
CA LEU A 25 8.40 8.89 -8.45
C LEU A 25 8.61 7.47 -9.00
N GLN A 26 9.85 7.14 -9.38
CA GLN A 26 10.19 5.77 -9.75
C GLN A 26 9.97 4.81 -8.58
N ALA A 27 10.39 5.14 -7.37
CA ALA A 27 10.19 4.27 -6.21
C ALA A 27 8.69 4.09 -5.88
N ILE A 28 7.88 5.13 -6.02
CA ILE A 28 6.42 5.04 -5.92
C ILE A 28 5.87 4.07 -6.96
N ARG A 29 6.21 4.28 -8.24
CA ARG A 29 5.76 3.43 -9.34
C ARG A 29 6.17 1.97 -9.13
N ASP A 30 7.45 1.74 -8.90
CA ASP A 30 8.05 0.42 -8.74
C ASP A 30 7.53 -0.26 -7.46
N GLY A 31 7.22 0.51 -6.41
CA GLY A 31 6.64 0.04 -5.15
C GLY A 31 5.15 -0.31 -5.26
N ILE A 32 4.37 0.45 -6.03
CA ILE A 32 2.95 0.11 -6.31
C ILE A 32 2.86 -1.19 -7.11
N ILE A 33 3.78 -1.43 -8.05
CA ILE A 33 3.83 -2.67 -8.84
C ILE A 33 3.94 -3.91 -7.94
N LEU A 34 4.53 -3.81 -6.75
CA LEU A 34 4.59 -4.92 -5.78
C LEU A 34 3.18 -5.40 -5.36
N SER A 35 2.18 -4.52 -5.38
CA SER A 35 0.80 -4.86 -5.02
C SER A 35 0.01 -5.51 -6.15
N MET A 36 0.45 -5.39 -7.41
CA MET A 36 -0.30 -5.87 -8.57
C MET A 36 -0.65 -7.37 -8.51
N PRO A 37 0.26 -8.29 -8.17
CA PRO A 37 -0.08 -9.72 -8.09
C PRO A 37 -1.17 -9.99 -7.04
N LEU A 38 -1.12 -9.30 -5.89
CA LEU A 38 -2.13 -9.42 -4.85
C LEU A 38 -3.49 -8.93 -5.32
N LEU A 39 -3.52 -7.78 -6.01
CA LEU A 39 -4.75 -7.23 -6.56
C LEU A 39 -5.35 -8.14 -7.63
N ILE A 40 -4.54 -8.76 -8.49
CA ILE A 40 -5.01 -9.73 -9.48
C ILE A 40 -5.69 -10.91 -8.79
N ILE A 41 -5.06 -11.46 -7.75
CA ILE A 41 -5.63 -12.57 -6.98
C ILE A 41 -6.94 -12.15 -6.31
N GLY A 42 -6.96 -11.04 -5.58
CA GLY A 42 -8.17 -10.54 -4.92
C GLY A 42 -9.30 -10.27 -5.92
N SER A 43 -8.97 -9.70 -7.09
CA SER A 43 -9.94 -9.39 -8.14
C SER A 43 -10.61 -10.63 -8.69
N LEU A 44 -9.88 -11.74 -8.81
CA LEU A 44 -10.46 -13.02 -9.24
C LEU A 44 -11.57 -13.48 -8.28
N PHE A 45 -11.30 -13.47 -6.97
CA PHE A 45 -12.30 -13.83 -5.95
C PHE A 45 -13.45 -12.84 -5.89
N LEU A 46 -13.18 -11.55 -6.09
CA LEU A 46 -14.21 -10.52 -6.16
C LEU A 46 -15.18 -10.77 -7.33
N ILE A 47 -14.66 -11.06 -8.52
CA ILE A 47 -15.46 -11.35 -9.72
C ILE A 47 -16.29 -12.62 -9.51
N LEU A 48 -15.71 -13.66 -8.91
CA LEU A 48 -16.43 -14.89 -8.59
C LEU A 48 -17.56 -14.64 -7.58
N GLY A 49 -17.33 -13.80 -6.55
CA GLY A 49 -18.36 -13.48 -5.56
C GLY A 49 -19.53 -12.67 -6.11
N TYR A 50 -19.29 -11.83 -7.14
CA TYR A 50 -20.28 -10.88 -7.67
C TYR A 50 -20.59 -11.13 -9.15
N LEU A 51 -20.72 -12.39 -9.54
CA LEU A 51 -21.04 -12.77 -10.91
C LEU A 51 -22.51 -12.38 -11.25
N PRO A 52 -22.76 -11.57 -12.30
CA PRO A 52 -24.11 -11.05 -12.61
C PRO A 52 -24.93 -12.08 -13.41
N ILE A 53 -25.01 -13.33 -12.94
CA ILE A 53 -25.81 -14.39 -13.54
C ILE A 53 -27.10 -14.58 -12.70
N PRO A 54 -28.29 -14.51 -13.31
CA PRO A 54 -29.54 -14.78 -12.60
C PRO A 54 -29.52 -16.18 -11.94
N GLY A 55 -29.83 -16.27 -10.64
CA GLY A 55 -29.85 -17.53 -9.90
C GLY A 55 -28.50 -18.00 -9.33
N TYR A 56 -27.41 -17.26 -9.58
CA TYR A 56 -26.06 -17.65 -9.14
C TYR A 56 -25.90 -17.64 -7.61
N ASN A 57 -26.41 -16.59 -6.96
CA ASN A 57 -26.29 -16.45 -5.51
C ASN A 57 -27.05 -17.56 -4.79
N GLU A 58 -28.26 -17.88 -5.25
CA GLU A 58 -29.08 -18.96 -4.72
C GLU A 58 -28.42 -20.33 -4.98
N PHE A 59 -27.86 -20.54 -6.17
CA PHE A 59 -27.12 -21.76 -6.49
C PHE A 59 -25.94 -21.98 -5.54
N MET A 60 -25.11 -20.95 -5.34
CA MET A 60 -23.95 -21.03 -4.45
C MET A 60 -24.34 -21.18 -2.99
N ALA A 61 -25.38 -20.47 -2.53
CA ALA A 61 -25.90 -20.60 -1.16
C ALA A 61 -26.43 -22.00 -0.88
N ASN A 62 -27.14 -22.62 -1.84
CA ASN A 62 -27.63 -23.98 -1.70
C ASN A 62 -26.49 -25.02 -1.65
N LEU A 63 -25.37 -24.77 -2.34
CA LEU A 63 -24.24 -25.70 -2.41
C LEU A 63 -23.27 -25.57 -1.23
N PHE A 64 -23.02 -24.35 -0.76
CA PHE A 64 -21.98 -24.03 0.23
C PHE A 64 -22.50 -23.40 1.53
N GLY A 65 -23.81 -23.11 1.61
CA GLY A 65 -24.47 -22.45 2.74
C GLY A 65 -24.52 -20.92 2.62
N ASP A 66 -25.31 -20.27 3.47
CA ASP A 66 -25.57 -18.82 3.42
C ASP A 66 -24.29 -17.95 3.55
N GLN A 67 -23.24 -18.48 4.18
CA GLN A 67 -21.96 -17.79 4.40
C GLN A 67 -20.94 -18.00 3.27
N TRP A 68 -21.33 -18.61 2.14
CA TRP A 68 -20.39 -18.89 1.04
C TRP A 68 -19.67 -17.63 0.55
N LEU A 69 -20.41 -16.52 0.42
CA LEU A 69 -19.89 -15.27 -0.11
C LEU A 69 -18.85 -14.66 0.84
N GLU A 70 -19.14 -14.65 2.15
CA GLU A 70 -18.22 -14.14 3.17
C GLU A 70 -16.87 -14.87 3.10
N LYS A 71 -16.90 -16.21 3.06
CA LYS A 71 -15.70 -17.05 2.98
C LYS A 71 -14.94 -16.88 1.67
N LEU A 72 -15.67 -16.73 0.56
CA LEU A 72 -15.09 -16.50 -0.76
C LEU A 72 -14.37 -15.15 -0.84
N LEU A 73 -14.80 -14.16 -0.05
CA LEU A 73 -14.21 -12.82 -0.03
C LEU A 73 -13.03 -12.65 0.93
N TYR A 74 -12.65 -13.66 1.73
CA TYR A 74 -11.46 -13.58 2.59
C TYR A 74 -10.16 -13.20 1.84
N PRO A 75 -9.88 -13.75 0.64
CA PRO A 75 -8.72 -13.31 -0.14
C PRO A 75 -8.80 -11.85 -0.58
N VAL A 76 -10.01 -11.30 -0.78
CA VAL A 76 -10.19 -9.87 -1.11
C VAL A 76 -9.74 -9.02 0.07
N GLY A 77 -10.14 -9.38 1.29
CA GLY A 77 -9.66 -8.72 2.51
C GLY A 77 -8.15 -8.85 2.68
N ALA A 78 -7.60 -10.04 2.45
CA ALA A 78 -6.15 -10.26 2.54
C ALA A 78 -5.32 -9.57 1.44
N THR A 79 -5.93 -8.89 0.47
CA THR A 79 -5.23 -8.24 -0.64
C THR A 79 -5.56 -6.74 -0.73
N PHE A 80 -6.84 -6.38 -0.91
CA PHE A 80 -7.27 -4.99 -1.05
C PHE A 80 -7.19 -4.22 0.26
N ASP A 81 -7.52 -4.87 1.38
CA ASP A 81 -7.61 -4.18 2.66
C ASP A 81 -6.26 -3.99 3.35
N ILE A 82 -5.19 -4.62 2.85
CA ILE A 82 -3.82 -4.43 3.34
C ILE A 82 -2.93 -3.67 2.34
N MET A 83 -3.54 -3.10 1.30
CA MET A 83 -2.81 -2.55 0.15
C MET A 83 -1.84 -1.43 0.54
N ALA A 84 -2.21 -0.54 1.47
CA ALA A 84 -1.32 0.53 1.90
C ALA A 84 -0.11 0.01 2.66
N LEU A 85 -0.23 -1.11 3.39
CA LEU A 85 0.91 -1.76 4.05
C LEU A 85 1.90 -2.29 3.00
N VAL A 86 1.40 -3.05 2.03
CA VAL A 86 2.23 -3.62 0.96
C VAL A 86 2.93 -2.53 0.16
N VAL A 87 2.20 -1.47 -0.22
CA VAL A 87 2.76 -0.35 -0.98
C VAL A 87 3.75 0.44 -0.12
N SER A 88 3.46 0.68 1.17
CA SER A 88 4.38 1.36 2.09
C SER A 88 5.74 0.65 2.15
N PHE A 89 5.73 -0.67 2.30
CA PHE A 89 6.94 -1.47 2.28
C PHE A 89 7.63 -1.40 0.92
N GLY A 90 6.89 -1.63 -0.16
CA GLY A 90 7.41 -1.67 -1.52
C GLY A 90 8.08 -0.36 -1.95
N VAL A 91 7.45 0.78 -1.66
CA VAL A 91 8.01 2.11 -2.00
C VAL A 91 9.30 2.38 -1.24
N ALA A 92 9.33 2.10 0.07
CA ALA A 92 10.52 2.28 0.88
C ALA A 92 11.67 1.35 0.45
N TYR A 93 11.34 0.08 0.19
CA TYR A 93 12.29 -0.92 -0.32
C TYR A 93 12.92 -0.46 -1.64
N ARG A 94 12.10 -0.07 -2.63
CA ARG A 94 12.59 0.39 -3.93
C ARG A 94 13.38 1.70 -3.84
N LEU A 95 13.00 2.60 -2.94
CA LEU A 95 13.74 3.85 -2.73
C LEU A 95 15.11 3.59 -2.10
N ALA A 96 15.18 2.68 -1.13
CA ALA A 96 16.42 2.27 -0.49
C ALA A 96 17.39 1.56 -1.44
N GLU A 97 16.90 0.69 -2.33
CA GLU A 97 17.70 0.08 -3.40
C GLU A 97 18.35 1.15 -4.29
N LYS A 98 17.61 2.20 -4.68
CA LYS A 98 18.16 3.34 -5.45
C LYS A 98 19.23 4.11 -4.68
N TYR A 99 19.15 4.12 -3.35
CA TYR A 99 20.14 4.74 -2.47
C TYR A 99 21.31 3.83 -2.08
N LYS A 100 21.29 2.55 -2.48
CA LYS A 100 22.29 1.54 -2.11
C LYS A 100 22.45 1.40 -0.59
N VAL A 101 21.34 1.47 0.14
CA VAL A 101 21.26 1.17 1.58
C VAL A 101 20.41 -0.09 1.79
N ASP A 102 20.44 -0.67 2.99
CA ASP A 102 19.68 -1.89 3.26
C ASP A 102 18.16 -1.69 3.07
N ALA A 103 17.62 -2.35 2.05
CA ALA A 103 16.25 -2.14 1.59
C ALA A 103 15.22 -2.85 2.48
N LEU A 104 15.60 -3.99 3.06
CA LEU A 104 14.74 -4.74 3.97
C LEU A 104 14.43 -3.92 5.23
N SER A 105 15.47 -3.33 5.83
CA SER A 105 15.33 -2.44 6.99
C SER A 105 14.52 -1.21 6.65
N ALA A 106 14.78 -0.57 5.51
CA ALA A 106 14.00 0.60 5.08
C ALA A 106 12.49 0.27 4.94
N GLY A 107 12.17 -0.88 4.34
CA GLY A 107 10.81 -1.37 4.22
C GLY A 107 10.15 -1.63 5.58
N ALA A 108 10.84 -2.30 6.50
CA ALA A 108 10.34 -2.58 7.84
C ALA A 108 10.12 -1.29 8.67
N ILE A 109 11.07 -0.34 8.60
CA ILE A 109 10.97 0.97 9.26
C ILE A 109 9.76 1.74 8.72
N SER A 110 9.55 1.71 7.40
CA SER A 110 8.40 2.36 6.76
C SER A 110 7.06 1.79 7.24
N LEU A 111 6.94 0.46 7.34
CA LEU A 111 5.76 -0.19 7.90
C LEU A 111 5.51 0.24 9.34
N ALA A 112 6.55 0.22 10.18
CA ALA A 112 6.45 0.64 11.57
C ALA A 112 6.03 2.11 11.70
N ALA A 113 6.61 3.00 10.88
CA ALA A 113 6.26 4.42 10.84
C ALA A 113 4.81 4.65 10.38
N PHE A 114 4.34 3.89 9.39
CA PHE A 114 2.96 3.98 8.92
C PHE A 114 1.95 3.50 9.97
N LEU A 115 2.23 2.38 10.62
CA LEU A 115 1.40 1.88 11.72
C LEU A 115 1.41 2.82 12.93
N LEU A 116 2.55 3.41 13.25
CA LEU A 116 2.67 4.43 14.31
C LEU A 116 1.79 5.66 14.03
N ALA A 117 1.71 6.09 12.77
CA ALA A 117 0.85 7.19 12.36
C ALA A 117 -0.64 6.82 12.24
N THR A 118 -0.96 5.52 12.23
CA THR A 118 -2.33 5.03 12.09
C THR A 118 -3.04 5.03 13.44
N PRO A 119 -4.23 5.61 13.57
CA PRO A 119 -4.95 5.61 14.83
C PRO A 119 -5.50 4.21 15.15
N TYR A 120 -5.13 3.66 16.32
CA TYR A 120 -5.60 2.37 16.84
C TYR A 120 -6.99 2.43 17.48
N LYS A 121 -7.89 3.24 16.89
CA LYS A 121 -9.27 3.45 17.35
C LYS A 121 -10.22 3.03 16.24
N VAL A 122 -11.03 2.01 16.52
CA VAL A 122 -12.05 1.51 15.59
C VAL A 122 -13.40 2.08 16.02
N PRO A 123 -14.11 2.82 15.14
CA PRO A 123 -15.47 3.27 15.44
C PRO A 123 -16.42 2.07 15.42
N PHE A 124 -17.08 1.82 16.53
CA PHE A 124 -18.13 0.82 16.69
C PHE A 124 -19.46 1.52 16.94
N VAL A 125 -20.49 1.22 16.14
CA VAL A 125 -21.84 1.73 16.37
C VAL A 125 -22.68 0.56 16.86
N PRO A 126 -23.06 0.52 18.16
CA PRO A 126 -23.99 -0.49 18.67
C PRO A 126 -25.34 -0.39 17.96
N ASP A 127 -26.03 -1.52 17.78
CA ASP A 127 -27.37 -1.56 17.21
C ASP A 127 -28.33 -0.64 18.00
N GLY A 128 -28.91 0.34 17.30
CA GLY A 128 -29.83 1.34 17.87
C GLY A 128 -29.18 2.66 18.35
N ALA A 129 -27.85 2.80 18.30
CA ALA A 129 -27.16 4.04 18.69
C ALA A 129 -26.83 4.94 17.48
N LYS A 130 -27.07 6.25 17.61
CA LYS A 130 -26.68 7.26 16.60
C LYS A 130 -25.21 7.73 16.72
N LYS A 131 -24.50 7.32 17.78
CA LYS A 131 -23.13 7.75 18.06
C LYS A 131 -22.19 6.55 18.09
N ALA A 132 -21.07 6.67 17.38
CA ALA A 132 -20.01 5.68 17.40
C ALA A 132 -19.25 5.73 18.74
N ILE A 133 -19.06 4.56 19.34
CA ILE A 133 -18.16 4.32 20.47
C ILE A 133 -16.80 3.92 19.88
N MET A 134 -15.71 4.51 20.37
CA MET A 134 -14.38 4.17 19.91
C MET A 134 -13.84 2.98 20.69
N VAL A 135 -13.64 1.85 20.02
CA VAL A 135 -12.97 0.68 20.58
C VAL A 135 -11.47 0.83 20.37
N SER A 136 -10.71 0.75 21.47
CA SER A 136 -9.24 0.89 21.46
C SER A 136 -8.59 -0.47 21.22
N GLY A 137 -7.46 -0.48 20.49
CA GLY A 137 -6.60 -1.67 20.34
C GLY A 137 -6.74 -2.42 19.01
N GLY A 138 -7.65 -1.99 18.13
CA GLY A 138 -7.76 -2.53 16.77
C GLY A 138 -7.07 -1.62 15.74
N ILE A 139 -6.45 -2.22 14.72
CA ILE A 139 -6.00 -1.50 13.52
C ILE A 139 -7.24 -1.36 12.61
N PRO A 140 -7.70 -0.13 12.31
CA PRO A 140 -8.85 0.03 11.44
C PRO A 140 -8.44 -0.30 10.00
N VAL A 141 -9.05 -1.36 9.46
CA VAL A 141 -8.83 -1.88 8.10
C VAL A 141 -8.93 -0.79 7.03
N GLN A 142 -9.80 0.19 7.26
CA GLN A 142 -10.01 1.35 6.39
C GLN A 142 -8.73 2.18 6.16
N TRP A 143 -7.84 2.28 7.16
CA TRP A 143 -6.60 3.04 7.05
C TRP A 143 -5.47 2.24 6.42
N VAL A 144 -5.47 0.90 6.54
CA VAL A 144 -4.43 0.04 5.97
C VAL A 144 -4.75 -0.45 4.56
N GLY A 145 -5.98 -0.25 4.10
CA GLY A 145 -6.41 -0.47 2.72
C GLY A 145 -6.18 0.74 1.82
N SER A 146 -7.01 0.89 0.79
CA SER A 146 -6.83 1.91 -0.26
C SER A 146 -6.85 3.37 0.24
N LYS A 147 -7.60 3.69 1.31
CA LYS A 147 -7.68 5.08 1.82
C LYS A 147 -6.35 5.56 2.41
N GLY A 148 -5.51 4.65 2.91
CA GLY A 148 -4.22 5.00 3.51
C GLY A 148 -3.08 5.12 2.51
N LEU A 149 -3.27 4.75 1.24
CA LEU A 149 -2.19 4.65 0.24
C LEU A 149 -1.38 5.94 0.11
N PHE A 150 -2.06 7.08 0.08
CA PHE A 150 -1.39 8.37 -0.06
C PHE A 150 -0.48 8.67 1.13
N VAL A 151 -0.96 8.44 2.35
CA VAL A 151 -0.20 8.63 3.59
C VAL A 151 0.94 7.62 3.67
N ALA A 152 0.69 6.37 3.30
CA ALA A 152 1.71 5.31 3.22
C ALA A 152 2.87 5.70 2.29
N MET A 153 2.60 6.22 1.09
CA MET A 153 3.66 6.66 0.17
C MET A 153 4.48 7.82 0.72
N ILE A 154 3.83 8.79 1.37
CA ILE A 154 4.53 9.92 1.99
C ILE A 154 5.44 9.43 3.11
N LEU A 155 4.91 8.61 4.02
CA LEU A 155 5.68 8.10 5.16
C LEU A 155 6.81 7.19 4.69
N ALA A 156 6.60 6.36 3.67
CA ALA A 156 7.64 5.52 3.09
C ALA A 156 8.81 6.33 2.52
N ILE A 157 8.51 7.45 1.85
CA ILE A 157 9.54 8.37 1.36
C ILE A 157 10.26 9.01 2.53
N VAL A 158 9.52 9.61 3.46
CA VAL A 158 10.10 10.37 4.57
C VAL A 158 10.96 9.47 5.46
N SER A 159 10.46 8.28 5.84
CA SER A 159 11.19 7.32 6.67
C SER A 159 12.47 6.86 5.99
N THR A 160 12.40 6.55 4.70
CA THR A 160 13.58 6.09 3.93
C THR A 160 14.60 7.21 3.74
N GLU A 161 14.15 8.46 3.53
CA GLU A 161 15.03 9.63 3.44
C GLU A 161 15.76 9.92 4.76
N ILE A 162 15.08 9.72 5.90
CA ILE A 162 15.71 9.86 7.21
C ILE A 162 16.70 8.70 7.42
N TYR A 163 16.25 7.47 7.20
CA TYR A 163 17.06 6.26 7.36
C TYR A 163 18.37 6.33 6.55
N ARG A 164 18.28 6.64 5.25
CA ARG A 164 19.47 6.72 4.39
C ARG A 164 20.42 7.84 4.81
N LYS A 165 19.92 8.96 5.34
CA LYS A 165 20.77 10.03 5.89
C LYS A 165 21.53 9.60 7.14
N ILE A 166 20.92 8.79 7.99
CA ILE A 166 21.55 8.27 9.21
C ILE A 166 22.69 7.32 8.85
N ILE A 167 22.42 6.36 7.95
CA ILE A 167 23.40 5.38 7.48
C ILE A 167 24.56 6.04 6.73
N GLN A 168 24.27 6.92 5.76
CA GLN A 168 25.31 7.56 4.94
C GLN A 168 26.20 8.54 5.70
N LYS A 169 25.72 9.07 6.84
CA LYS A 169 26.50 9.96 7.71
C LYS A 169 27.28 9.19 8.78
N ASN A 170 27.27 7.85 8.77
CA ASN A 170 27.88 7.00 9.78
C ASN A 170 27.48 7.41 11.22
N ILE A 171 26.22 7.83 11.41
CA ILE A 171 25.69 8.14 12.75
C ILE A 171 25.50 6.83 13.56
N VAL A 172 25.58 5.68 12.89
CA VAL A 172 25.57 4.35 13.51
C VAL A 172 26.96 4.00 14.02
N THR A 173 27.37 4.62 15.12
CA THR A 173 28.44 4.07 15.97
C THR A 173 27.80 3.07 16.93
N VAL A 174 27.60 1.83 16.47
CA VAL A 174 27.44 0.73 17.42
C VAL A 174 28.84 0.45 17.92
N ASP A 175 29.11 0.86 19.16
CA ASP A 175 30.37 0.62 19.84
C ASP A 175 30.62 -0.89 19.86
N GLU A 176 31.69 -1.32 19.19
CA GLU A 176 32.09 -2.72 18.99
C GLU A 176 32.73 -3.29 20.27
N GLN A 177 32.21 -2.91 21.45
CA GLN A 177 32.76 -3.23 22.78
C GLN A 177 31.94 -4.25 23.58
N ILE A 178 31.06 -5.01 22.95
CA ILE A 178 30.41 -6.16 23.61
C ILE A 178 30.57 -7.38 22.73
N HIS A 179 31.79 -7.96 22.69
CA HIS A 179 32.05 -9.41 22.67
C HIS A 179 33.52 -9.71 22.95
#